data_AF-A0A182T430-F1
#
_entry.id   AF-A0A182T430-F1
#
_cell.length_a   1.000
_cell.length_b   1.000
_cell.length_c   1.000
_cell.angle_alpha   90.00
_cell.angle_beta   90.00
_cell.angle_gamma   90.00
#
_symmetry.space_group_name_H-M   'P 1'
#
loop_
_entity.id
_entity.type
_entity.pdbx_description
1 polymer ?
#
loop_
_entity_poly.entity_id
_entity_poly.type
_entity_poly.pdbx_seq_one_letter_code
_entity_poly.pdbx_strand_id
1 'polypeptide(L)'
;MTDVQDIMSSLPDDKIDMIAATSVLQQQAGDIRQNKPNWYSYMQSQMISQEDYACVSSLDKDKKAQAQYLQENAGQCAKTLLNMLAHVSKDQTIQYILVLIDDLLQEDRGRVQIFHDYANKKKESVWAPFLNLLNRQ
;
A
#
# COMPACT_ATOMS: atom_id res chain seq x y z
N MET A 1 8.38 -28.48 -20.09
CA MET A 1 7.56 -27.52 -19.33
C MET A 1 7.42 -28.15 -17.97
N THR A 2 8.13 -27.63 -16.97
CA THR A 2 8.08 -28.19 -15.61
C THR A 2 6.77 -27.74 -15.01
N ASP A 3 5.86 -28.68 -14.77
CA ASP A 3 4.57 -28.40 -14.16
C ASP A 3 4.79 -27.81 -12.77
N VAL A 4 4.07 -26.73 -12.46
CA VAL A 4 4.11 -26.07 -11.16
C VAL A 4 3.83 -27.07 -10.02
N GLN A 5 3.06 -28.12 -10.33
CA GLN A 5 2.79 -29.26 -9.45
C GLN A 5 4.05 -30.05 -9.03
N ASP A 6 5.03 -30.22 -9.92
CA ASP A 6 6.28 -30.97 -9.64
C ASP A 6 7.26 -30.17 -8.77
N ILE A 7 7.17 -28.83 -8.82
CA ILE A 7 7.99 -27.96 -7.96
C ILE A 7 7.39 -27.94 -6.54
N MET A 8 6.06 -27.96 -6.42
CA MET A 8 5.36 -27.94 -5.12
C MET A 8 5.56 -29.23 -4.31
N SER A 9 5.75 -30.38 -4.97
CA SER A 9 5.92 -31.69 -4.29
C SER A 9 7.33 -31.96 -3.76
N SER A 10 8.32 -31.09 -4.05
CA SER A 10 9.73 -31.25 -3.64
C SER A 10 10.18 -30.29 -2.54
N LEU A 11 9.28 -29.43 -2.04
CA LEU A 11 9.58 -28.44 -1.02
C LEU A 11 9.13 -28.93 0.36
N PRO A 12 9.89 -28.65 1.44
CA PRO A 12 9.45 -28.96 2.80
C PRO A 12 8.13 -28.23 3.12
N ASP A 13 7.25 -28.88 3.88
CA ASP A 13 5.87 -28.45 4.14
C ASP A 13 5.74 -26.97 4.55
N ASP A 14 6.66 -26.45 5.39
CA ASP A 14 6.69 -25.03 5.80
C ASP A 14 6.81 -24.05 4.63
N LYS A 15 7.54 -24.44 3.56
CA LYS A 15 7.65 -23.63 2.34
C LYS A 15 6.39 -23.74 1.49
N ILE A 16 5.72 -24.88 1.48
CA ILE A 16 4.46 -25.07 0.76
C ILE A 16 3.38 -24.17 1.39
N ASP A 17 3.28 -24.15 2.72
CA ASP A 17 2.34 -23.27 3.44
C ASP A 17 2.64 -21.79 3.23
N MET A 18 3.91 -21.40 3.24
CA MET A 18 4.33 -20.02 2.94
C MET A 18 4.00 -19.61 1.50
N ILE A 19 4.22 -20.50 0.53
CA ILE A 19 3.90 -20.25 -0.89
C ILE A 19 2.38 -20.18 -1.09
N ALA A 20 1.63 -21.08 -0.47
CA ALA A 20 0.17 -21.07 -0.49
C ALA A 20 -0.40 -19.80 0.15
N ALA A 21 0.12 -19.38 1.31
CA ALA A 21 -0.26 -18.14 1.97
C ALA A 21 0.07 -16.91 1.12
N THR A 22 1.25 -16.88 0.49
CA THR A 22 1.63 -15.81 -0.44
C THR A 22 0.71 -15.76 -1.64
N SER A 23 0.28 -16.91 -2.18
CA SER A 23 -0.66 -17.00 -3.29
C SER A 23 -2.04 -16.45 -2.91
N VAL A 24 -2.55 -16.78 -1.73
CA VAL A 24 -3.84 -16.25 -1.22
C VAL A 24 -3.76 -14.73 -1.02
N LEU A 25 -2.69 -14.24 -0.41
CA LEU A 25 -2.48 -12.80 -0.21
C LEU A 25 -2.35 -12.04 -1.54
N GLN A 26 -1.67 -12.62 -2.53
CA GLN A 26 -1.58 -12.05 -3.88
C GLN A 26 -2.94 -11.98 -4.57
N GLN A 27 -3.77 -13.02 -4.42
CA GLN A 27 -5.12 -13.03 -4.95
C GLN A 27 -5.97 -11.93 -4.28
N GLN A 28 -5.95 -11.85 -2.95
CA GLN A 28 -6.66 -10.80 -2.21
C GLN A 28 -6.20 -9.40 -2.62
N ALA A 29 -4.89 -9.18 -2.76
CA ALA A 29 -4.35 -7.92 -3.26
C ALA A 29 -4.87 -7.62 -4.68
N GLY A 30 -4.97 -8.64 -5.54
CA GLY A 30 -5.60 -8.53 -6.86
C GLY A 30 -7.05 -8.04 -6.79
N ASP A 31 -7.86 -8.64 -5.91
CA ASP A 31 -9.26 -8.26 -5.72
C ASP A 31 -9.41 -6.84 -5.15
N ILE A 32 -8.52 -6.46 -4.22
CA ILE A 32 -8.48 -5.12 -3.63
C ILE A 32 -8.16 -4.07 -4.72
N ARG A 33 -7.21 -4.34 -5.62
CA ARG A 33 -6.86 -3.42 -6.73
C ARG A 33 -8.05 -3.13 -7.65
N GLN A 34 -8.93 -4.10 -7.87
CA GLN A 34 -10.13 -3.93 -8.69
C GLN A 34 -11.19 -3.05 -8.00
N ASN A 35 -11.19 -3.04 -6.66
CA ASN A 35 -12.19 -2.34 -5.84
C ASN A 35 -11.64 -1.03 -5.26
N LYS A 36 -11.27 -0.12 -6.16
CA LYS A 36 -10.71 1.19 -5.81
C LYS A 36 -11.71 2.06 -5.01
N PRO A 37 -11.29 2.70 -3.90
CA PRO A 37 -12.10 3.67 -3.18
C PRO A 37 -12.49 4.87 -4.05
N ASN A 38 -13.72 5.37 -3.88
CA ASN A 38 -14.13 6.63 -4.50
C ASN A 38 -13.58 7.82 -3.72
N TRP A 39 -12.35 8.24 -4.01
CA TRP A 39 -11.66 9.33 -3.30
C TRP A 39 -12.44 10.65 -3.29
N TYR A 40 -13.23 10.92 -4.33
CA TYR A 40 -14.03 12.14 -4.39
C TYR A 40 -15.09 12.17 -3.28
N SER A 41 -15.71 11.02 -2.97
CA SER A 41 -16.65 10.93 -1.84
C SER A 41 -15.99 11.18 -0.50
N TYR A 42 -14.74 10.72 -0.28
CA TYR A 42 -13.98 11.01 0.94
C TYR A 42 -13.63 12.50 1.05
N MET A 43 -13.33 13.13 -0.09
CA MET A 43 -13.09 14.56 -0.13
C MET A 43 -14.36 15.34 0.19
N GLN A 44 -15.48 15.01 -0.47
CA GLN A 44 -16.76 15.68 -0.28
C GLN A 44 -17.26 15.55 1.17
N SER A 45 -17.03 14.40 1.81
CA SER A 45 -17.37 14.17 3.22
C SER A 45 -16.35 14.73 4.22
N GLN A 46 -15.30 15.41 3.75
CA GLN A 46 -14.21 15.96 4.59
C GLN A 46 -13.45 14.91 5.40
N MET A 47 -13.44 13.65 4.97
CA MET A 47 -12.66 12.57 5.60
C MET A 47 -11.18 12.61 5.23
N ILE A 48 -10.85 13.20 4.09
CA ILE A 48 -9.48 13.47 3.66
C ILE A 48 -9.37 14.96 3.30
N SER A 49 -8.16 15.48 3.18
CA SER A 49 -7.95 16.86 2.70
C SER A 49 -7.91 16.93 1.16
N GLN A 50 -7.98 18.16 0.61
CA GLN A 50 -7.81 18.39 -0.83
C GLN A 50 -6.42 17.98 -1.31
N GLU A 51 -5.40 18.17 -0.47
CA GLU A 51 -4.03 17.70 -0.74
C GLU A 51 -3.97 16.18 -0.82
N ASP A 52 -4.56 15.49 0.16
CA ASP A 52 -4.59 14.03 0.21
C ASP A 52 -5.32 13.46 -1.00
N TYR A 53 -6.48 14.04 -1.34
CA TYR A 53 -7.26 13.68 -2.53
C TYR A 53 -6.45 13.81 -3.82
N ALA A 54 -5.76 14.94 -4.01
CA ALA A 54 -4.94 15.17 -5.20
C ALA A 54 -3.77 14.17 -5.29
N CYS A 55 -3.17 13.83 -4.15
CA CYS A 55 -2.09 12.87 -4.06
C CYS A 55 -2.56 11.46 -4.41
N VAL A 56 -3.57 10.90 -3.71
CA VAL A 56 -4.05 9.53 -3.99
C VAL A 56 -4.60 9.40 -5.41
N SER A 57 -5.28 10.44 -5.91
CA SER A 57 -5.77 10.45 -7.29
C SER A 57 -4.64 10.44 -8.32
N SER A 58 -3.47 10.99 -7.99
CA SER A 58 -2.29 10.96 -8.85
C SER A 58 -1.54 9.62 -8.74
N LEU A 59 -1.50 9.02 -7.54
CA LEU A 59 -0.93 7.70 -7.33
C LEU A 59 -1.71 6.61 -8.06
N ASP A 60 -3.03 6.73 -8.19
CA ASP A 60 -3.85 5.73 -8.88
C ASP A 60 -3.87 5.86 -10.41
N LYS A 61 -3.10 6.80 -10.98
CA LYS A 61 -2.93 6.88 -12.44
C LYS A 61 -2.05 5.73 -12.92
N ASP A 62 -1.78 5.71 -14.22
CA ASP A 62 -0.85 4.76 -14.79
C ASP A 62 0.55 4.89 -14.17
N LYS A 63 1.34 3.82 -14.27
CA LYS A 63 2.67 3.72 -13.65
C LYS A 63 3.63 4.84 -14.05
N LYS A 64 3.53 5.35 -15.28
CA LYS A 64 4.39 6.45 -15.73
C LYS A 64 4.02 7.76 -15.04
N ALA A 65 2.72 8.08 -14.98
CA ALA A 65 2.23 9.25 -14.26
C ALA A 65 2.50 9.15 -12.74
N GLN A 66 2.33 7.96 -12.15
CA GLN A 66 2.66 7.68 -10.75
C GLN A 66 4.15 7.94 -10.47
N ALA A 67 5.05 7.39 -11.29
CA ALA A 67 6.50 7.58 -11.13
C ALA A 67 6.91 9.06 -11.24
N GLN A 68 6.35 9.79 -12.21
CA GLN A 68 6.61 11.22 -12.34
C GLN A 68 6.12 12.00 -11.11
N TYR A 69 4.90 11.69 -10.63
CA TYR A 69 4.37 12.33 -9.44
C TYR A 69 5.26 12.11 -8.22
N LEU A 70 5.77 10.88 -8.03
CA LEU A 70 6.66 10.54 -6.91
C LEU A 70 7.99 11.29 -6.97
N GLN A 71 8.56 11.54 -8.15
CA GLN A 71 9.81 12.30 -8.29
C GLN A 71 9.66 13.73 -7.78
N GLU A 72 8.52 14.36 -8.06
CA GLU A 72 8.26 15.75 -7.70
C GLU A 72 7.66 15.89 -6.29
N ASN A 73 6.89 14.89 -5.82
CA ASN A 73 6.02 14.99 -4.65
C ASN A 73 6.24 13.87 -3.62
N ALA A 74 7.43 13.25 -3.57
CA ALA A 74 7.76 12.14 -2.67
C ALA A 74 7.31 12.36 -1.21
N GLY A 75 7.64 13.53 -0.63
CA GLY A 75 7.27 13.84 0.76
C GLY A 75 5.76 13.94 0.98
N GLN A 76 5.01 14.48 0.01
CA GLN A 76 3.56 14.55 0.07
C GLN A 76 2.92 13.16 -0.07
N CYS A 77 3.52 12.28 -0.88
CA CYS A 77 3.12 10.89 -0.99
C CYS A 77 3.20 10.17 0.37
N ALA A 78 4.35 10.21 1.03
CA ALA A 78 4.50 9.63 2.37
C ALA A 78 3.54 10.24 3.39
N LYS A 79 3.42 11.58 3.42
CA LYS A 79 2.45 12.29 4.29
C LYS A 79 1.04 11.75 4.11
N THR A 80 0.57 11.75 2.87
CA THR A 80 -0.81 11.35 2.53
C THR A 80 -1.07 9.91 2.93
N LEU A 81 -0.23 8.98 2.49
CA LEU A 81 -0.45 7.55 2.73
C LEU A 81 -0.40 7.20 4.22
N LEU A 82 0.57 7.73 4.97
CA LEU A 82 0.68 7.48 6.41
C LEU A 82 -0.45 8.13 7.22
N ASN A 83 -0.84 9.36 6.87
CA ASN A 83 -1.98 10.03 7.52
C ASN A 83 -3.29 9.27 7.26
N MET A 84 -3.51 8.80 6.03
CA MET A 84 -4.72 8.06 5.70
C MET A 84 -4.77 6.71 6.42
N LEU A 85 -3.64 6.00 6.57
CA LEU A 85 -3.59 4.79 7.41
C LEU A 85 -3.90 5.08 8.89
N ALA A 86 -3.48 6.23 9.40
CA ALA A 86 -3.70 6.61 10.79
C ALA A 86 -5.15 7.07 11.09
N HIS A 87 -5.83 7.68 10.12
CA HIS A 87 -7.10 8.38 10.37
C HIS A 87 -8.32 7.79 9.66
N VAL A 88 -8.16 7.07 8.55
CA VAL A 88 -9.29 6.46 7.84
C VAL A 88 -9.68 5.17 8.55
N SER A 89 -10.96 5.03 8.94
CA SER A 89 -11.43 3.84 9.67
C SER A 89 -12.07 2.75 8.79
N LYS A 90 -12.29 2.99 7.50
CA LYS A 90 -12.94 1.99 6.63
C LYS A 90 -11.94 0.93 6.19
N ASP A 91 -12.21 -0.35 6.51
CA ASP A 91 -11.28 -1.46 6.28
C ASP A 91 -10.87 -1.61 4.82
N GLN A 92 -11.83 -1.58 3.90
CA GLN A 92 -11.54 -1.65 2.46
C GLN A 92 -10.57 -0.54 2.02
N THR A 93 -10.67 0.65 2.61
CA THR A 93 -9.81 1.78 2.25
C THR A 93 -8.41 1.59 2.81
N ILE A 94 -8.29 1.13 4.06
CA ILE A 94 -7.01 0.79 4.65
C ILE A 94 -6.32 -0.31 3.85
N GLN A 95 -7.03 -1.40 3.52
CA GLN A 95 -6.50 -2.48 2.70
C GLN A 95 -6.02 -1.97 1.35
N TYR A 96 -6.79 -1.10 0.68
CA TYR A 96 -6.36 -0.49 -0.57
C TYR A 96 -5.09 0.35 -0.42
N ILE A 97 -5.00 1.17 0.63
CA ILE A 97 -3.79 1.97 0.89
C ILE A 97 -2.58 1.07 1.17
N LEU A 98 -2.75 -0.01 1.91
CA LEU A 98 -1.68 -0.99 2.17
C LEU A 98 -1.21 -1.66 0.88
N VAL A 99 -2.14 -2.08 0.01
CA VAL A 99 -1.79 -2.64 -1.31
C VAL A 99 -1.11 -1.60 -2.20
N LEU A 100 -1.55 -0.33 -2.16
CA LEU A 100 -0.91 0.75 -2.90
C LEU A 100 0.53 0.99 -2.42
N ILE A 101 0.78 0.98 -1.11
CA ILE A 101 2.13 1.08 -0.55
C ILE A 101 2.98 -0.13 -0.96
N ASP A 102 2.43 -1.34 -0.85
CA ASP A 102 3.12 -2.56 -1.26
C ASP A 102 3.50 -2.51 -2.75
N ASP A 103 2.58 -2.14 -3.63
CA ASP A 103 2.83 -1.98 -5.08
C ASP A 103 3.92 -0.93 -5.36
N LEU A 104 3.91 0.18 -4.63
CA LEU A 104 4.93 1.23 -4.75
C LEU A 104 6.31 0.69 -4.39
N LEU A 105 6.43 -0.06 -3.30
CA LEU A 105 7.69 -0.61 -2.80
C LEU A 105 8.19 -1.83 -3.61
N GLN A 106 7.28 -2.63 -4.15
CA GLN A 106 7.64 -3.76 -5.02
C GLN A 106 8.20 -3.29 -6.36
N GLU A 107 7.66 -2.19 -6.91
CA GLU A 107 8.14 -1.61 -8.16
C GLU A 107 9.55 -1.02 -8.01
N ASP A 108 9.83 -0.35 -6.89
CA ASP A 108 11.17 0.13 -6.54
C ASP A 108 11.38 0.12 -5.03
N ARG A 109 12.22 -0.81 -4.57
CA ARG A 109 12.55 -0.98 -3.15
C ARG A 109 13.21 0.26 -2.55
N GLY A 110 13.88 1.09 -3.35
CA GLY A 110 14.48 2.35 -2.91
C GLY A 110 13.46 3.37 -2.41
N ARG A 111 12.19 3.27 -2.83
CA ARG A 111 11.09 4.15 -2.39
C ARG A 111 10.80 4.05 -0.90
N VAL A 112 11.29 3.00 -0.22
CA VAL A 112 11.22 2.91 1.25
C VAL A 112 11.84 4.14 1.93
N GLN A 113 12.88 4.73 1.32
CA GLN A 113 13.55 5.90 1.85
C GLN A 113 12.63 7.11 1.95
N ILE A 114 11.64 7.23 1.06
CA ILE A 114 10.65 8.32 1.06
C ILE A 114 9.88 8.36 2.40
N PHE A 115 9.48 7.19 2.90
CA PHE A 115 8.76 7.06 4.17
C PHE A 115 9.67 7.31 5.37
N HIS A 116 10.91 6.79 5.33
CA HIS A 116 11.90 7.04 6.37
C HIS A 116 12.26 8.53 6.48
N ASP A 117 12.55 9.19 5.37
CA ASP A 117 12.88 10.62 5.33
C ASP A 117 11.75 11.48 5.89
N TYR A 118 10.51 11.14 5.55
CA TYR A 118 9.33 11.81 6.07
C TYR A 118 9.19 11.64 7.59
N ALA A 119 9.27 10.40 8.08
CA ALA A 119 9.15 10.08 9.50
C ALA A 119 10.28 10.73 10.32
N ASN A 120 11.51 10.68 9.81
CA ASN A 120 12.68 11.32 10.42
C ASN A 120 12.51 12.84 10.56
N LYS A 121 11.98 13.51 9.53
CA LYS A 121 11.69 14.96 9.59
C LYS A 121 10.68 15.31 10.67
N LYS A 122 9.69 14.43 10.90
CA LYS A 122 8.68 14.60 11.95
C LYS A 122 9.11 14.10 13.34
N LYS A 123 10.24 13.40 13.45
CA LYS A 123 10.67 12.70 14.67
C LYS A 123 9.65 11.68 15.15
N GLU A 124 8.97 11.03 14.20
CA GLU A 124 7.95 10.01 14.46
C GLU A 124 8.44 8.64 13.97
N SER A 125 7.87 7.56 14.50
CA SER A 125 8.16 6.21 14.00
C SER A 125 7.38 5.97 12.70
N VAL A 126 8.10 5.57 11.64
CA VAL A 126 7.49 5.16 10.36
C VAL A 126 6.54 3.97 10.52
N TRP A 127 6.77 3.14 11.55
CA TRP A 127 6.02 1.92 11.81
C TRP A 127 4.73 2.16 12.60
N ALA A 128 4.63 3.27 13.33
CA ALA A 128 3.50 3.51 14.24
C ALA A 128 2.13 3.41 13.56
N PRO A 129 1.90 3.99 12.36
CA PRO A 129 0.61 3.85 11.67
C PRO A 129 0.27 2.38 11.36
N PHE A 130 1.26 1.56 10.99
CA PHE A 130 1.05 0.15 10.67
C PHE A 130 0.79 -0.70 11.91
N LEU A 131 1.52 -0.45 13.01
CA LEU A 131 1.36 -1.19 14.26
C LEU A 131 -0.04 -0.99 14.86
N ASN A 132 -0.62 0.21 14.72
CA ASN A 132 -1.98 0.47 15.17
C ASN A 132 -3.02 -0.38 14.42
N LEU A 133 -2.75 -0.75 13.17
CA LEU A 133 -3.66 -1.58 12.37
C LEU A 133 -3.68 -3.04 12.82
N LEU A 134 -2.55 -3.55 13.34
CA LEU A 134 -2.47 -4.91 13.89
C LEU A 134 -3.33 -5.11 15.13
N ASN A 135 -3.62 -4.02 15.85
CA ASN A 135 -4.41 -4.05 17.07
C ASN A 135 -5.89 -3.67 16.85
N ARG A 136 -6.34 -3.48 15.61
CA ARG A 136 -7.75 -3.23 15.32
C ARG A 136 -8.54 -4.51 15.57
N GLN A 137 -9.46 -4.46 16.53
CA GLN A 137 -10.45 -5.50 16.81
C GLN A 137 -11.71 -5.31 15.98
#